data_AF-A0A399EHQ7-F1
#
_entry.id   AF-A0A399EHQ7-F1
#
_cell.length_a   1.000
_cell.length_b   1.000
_cell.length_c   1.000
_cell.angle_alpha   90.00
_cell.angle_beta   90.00
_cell.angle_gamma   90.00
#
_symmetry.space_group_name_H-M   'P 1'
#
loop_
_entity.id
_entity.type
_entity.pdbx_description
1 polymer ?
#
loop_
_entity_poly.entity_id
_entity_poly.type
_entity_poly.pdbx_seq_one_letter_code
_entity_poly.pdbx_strand_id
1 'polypeptide(L)'
;MDVFYTNDEMAARSLGRTASRWLRPLWGLLRFLSSLRGSLFLCALALLAGLGLEWANRPVVAQLRAEAHPITGSPAALSPADRAHLRRLVGGARVVGLGEGSHGSKEILEYKASVVRFLVEEMGFSVLGLETADASFINTFIHLDTPMDGAAAAQSFLPTREIAGLLGWMAEHRRRHPRRPLDVFGFDVPSYGLDERARDVRGWLTHLRTRDRLMAESAIGELERRFAGRRAIIWAHNSHVAFPRKRLFPPGLLQGMLGVEATPMGWYLRQRYGSDYFVLATTFHSGTVWAVKATDRTPSIMPLSPALPGTAISAFHQAFGQDFLLDLRAVRPGSPLENWMQRPQLIHEVASVYLPYLPPLRPVVLPDYFDALLFIDKTTAAEAIPTPP
;
A
#
# COMPACT_ATOMS: atom_id res chain seq x y z
N MET A 1 82.03 4.34 6.74
CA MET A 1 80.85 5.21 6.99
C MET A 1 79.65 4.42 6.55
N ASP A 2 79.10 3.64 7.49
CA ASP A 2 77.97 2.76 7.25
C ASP A 2 76.68 3.36 7.83
N VAL A 3 75.70 3.44 6.94
CA VAL A 3 74.31 3.01 7.10
C VAL A 3 73.55 3.50 8.34
N PHE A 4 72.78 4.57 8.15
CA PHE A 4 71.46 4.74 8.77
C PHE A 4 70.46 5.06 7.65
N TYR A 5 69.74 4.04 7.15
CA TYR A 5 68.50 4.25 6.40
C TYR A 5 67.34 3.86 7.31
N THR A 6 66.42 4.81 7.46
CA THR A 6 65.31 4.86 8.41
C THR A 6 64.19 3.87 8.08
N ASN A 7 63.71 3.15 9.09
CA ASN A 7 62.62 2.17 9.03
C ASN A 7 61.25 2.72 8.54
N ASP A 8 61.07 4.04 8.48
CA ASP A 8 59.80 4.66 8.09
C ASP A 8 59.49 4.58 6.58
N GLU A 9 60.50 4.59 5.71
CA GLU A 9 60.27 4.46 4.25
C GLU A 9 59.82 3.05 3.86
N MET A 10 60.23 2.02 4.61
CA MET A 10 59.79 0.64 4.39
C MET A 10 58.33 0.43 4.80
N ALA A 11 57.88 1.06 5.88
CA ALA A 11 56.48 0.99 6.33
C ALA A 11 55.53 1.68 5.33
N ALA A 12 55.90 2.85 4.80
CA ALA A 12 55.12 3.57 3.79
C ALA A 12 55.06 2.83 2.44
N ARG A 13 56.16 2.22 1.98
CA ARG A 13 56.21 1.41 0.74
C ARG A 13 55.46 0.08 0.87
N SER A 14 55.45 -0.51 2.07
CA SER A 14 54.66 -1.69 2.42
C SER A 14 53.16 -1.40 2.33
N LEU A 15 52.70 -0.34 3.00
CA LEU A 15 51.29 0.10 3.02
C LEU A 15 50.77 0.45 1.61
N GLY A 16 51.58 1.15 0.79
CA GLY A 16 51.23 1.47 -0.60
C GLY A 16 51.13 0.25 -1.52
N ARG A 17 52.00 -0.76 -1.33
CA ARG A 17 51.95 -2.01 -2.11
C ARG A 17 50.75 -2.89 -1.71
N THR A 18 50.40 -2.95 -0.42
CA THR A 18 49.20 -3.66 0.04
C THR A 18 47.92 -2.99 -0.43
N ALA A 19 47.80 -1.66 -0.32
CA ALA A 19 46.63 -0.92 -0.80
C ALA A 19 46.41 -1.10 -2.32
N SER A 20 47.50 -1.14 -3.10
CA SER A 20 47.43 -1.39 -4.54
C SER A 20 46.84 -2.76 -4.91
N ARG A 21 47.03 -3.77 -4.05
CA ARG A 21 46.59 -5.15 -4.29
C ARG A 21 45.08 -5.31 -4.09
N TRP A 22 44.51 -4.59 -3.12
CA TRP A 22 43.07 -4.51 -2.89
C TRP A 22 42.33 -3.66 -3.94
N LEU A 23 43.02 -2.67 -4.52
CA LEU A 23 42.45 -1.79 -5.55
C LEU A 23 42.58 -2.32 -6.99
N ARG A 24 43.44 -3.32 -7.24
CA ARG A 24 43.58 -3.96 -8.57
C ARG A 24 42.26 -4.39 -9.22
N PRO A 25 41.32 -5.07 -8.52
CA PRO A 25 40.02 -5.40 -9.12
C PRO A 25 39.20 -4.15 -9.47
N LEU A 26 39.29 -3.08 -8.68
CA LEU A 26 38.67 -1.78 -8.97
C LEU A 26 39.24 -1.15 -10.25
N TRP A 27 40.55 -1.19 -10.45
CA TRP A 27 41.19 -0.71 -11.68
C TRP A 27 40.84 -1.55 -12.91
N GLY A 28 40.72 -2.88 -12.74
CA GLY A 28 40.26 -3.79 -13.80
C GLY A 28 38.82 -3.50 -14.21
N LEU A 29 37.93 -3.27 -13.23
CA LEU A 29 36.56 -2.88 -13.46
C LEU A 29 36.46 -1.51 -14.14
N LEU A 30 37.20 -0.50 -13.67
CA LEU A 30 37.22 0.83 -14.29
C LEU A 30 37.69 0.79 -15.75
N ARG A 31 38.73 -0.01 -16.04
CA ARG A 31 39.20 -0.23 -17.42
C ARG A 31 38.13 -0.90 -18.29
N PHE A 32 37.48 -1.95 -17.79
CA PHE A 32 36.39 -2.63 -18.49
C PHE A 32 35.21 -1.68 -18.75
N LEU A 33 34.76 -0.93 -17.75
CA LEU A 33 33.68 0.05 -17.89
C LEU A 33 34.06 1.11 -18.93
N SER A 34 35.28 1.66 -18.87
CA SER A 34 35.77 2.63 -19.85
C SER A 34 35.89 2.10 -21.28
N SER A 35 35.89 0.77 -21.45
CA SER A 35 35.91 0.11 -22.77
C SER A 35 34.52 -0.06 -23.38
N LEU A 36 33.45 0.03 -22.57
CA LEU A 36 32.07 -0.01 -23.06
C LEU A 36 31.77 1.30 -23.82
N ARG A 37 31.11 1.18 -24.97
CA ARG A 37 30.70 2.33 -25.80
C ARG A 37 29.18 2.47 -25.81
N GLY A 38 28.70 3.72 -25.87
CA GLY A 38 27.28 4.04 -26.01
C GLY A 38 26.41 3.46 -24.90
N SER A 39 25.31 2.79 -25.28
CA SER A 39 24.28 2.30 -24.35
C SER A 39 24.79 1.28 -23.32
N LEU A 40 25.82 0.48 -23.64
CA LEU A 40 26.36 -0.51 -22.70
C LEU A 40 27.05 0.14 -21.50
N PHE A 41 27.75 1.27 -21.72
CA PHE A 41 28.36 2.03 -20.63
C PHE A 41 27.30 2.63 -19.71
N LEU A 42 26.23 3.19 -20.29
CA LEU A 42 25.10 3.75 -19.54
C LEU A 42 24.38 2.67 -18.71
N CYS A 43 24.14 1.49 -19.29
CA CYS A 43 23.56 0.36 -18.56
C CYS A 43 24.45 -0.08 -17.39
N ALA A 44 25.77 -0.16 -17.60
CA ALA A 44 26.70 -0.55 -16.53
C ALA A 44 26.76 0.50 -15.41
N LEU A 45 26.73 1.79 -15.75
CA LEU A 45 26.69 2.86 -14.76
C LEU A 45 25.38 2.84 -13.96
N ALA A 46 24.24 2.64 -14.63
CA ALA A 46 22.94 2.51 -13.99
C ALA A 46 22.88 1.30 -13.04
N LEU A 47 23.44 0.16 -13.43
CA LEU A 47 23.54 -1.03 -12.59
C LEU A 47 24.39 -0.77 -11.34
N LEU A 48 25.55 -0.13 -11.49
CA LEU A 48 26.41 0.23 -10.36
C LEU A 48 25.76 1.25 -9.42
N ALA A 49 25.05 2.23 -9.97
CA ALA A 49 24.26 3.18 -9.17
C ALA A 49 23.17 2.44 -8.38
N GLY A 50 22.45 1.51 -9.02
CA GLY A 50 21.45 0.68 -8.35
C GLY A 50 22.05 -0.14 -7.21
N LEU A 51 23.16 -0.84 -7.45
CA LEU A 51 23.87 -1.60 -6.41
C LEU A 51 24.36 -0.71 -5.26
N GLY A 52 24.82 0.51 -5.57
CA GLY A 52 25.21 1.49 -4.57
C GLY A 52 24.04 1.93 -3.69
N LEU A 53 22.87 2.16 -4.28
CA LEU A 53 21.63 2.47 -3.55
C LEU A 53 21.19 1.31 -2.65
N GLU A 54 21.27 0.07 -3.13
CA GLU A 54 20.94 -1.10 -2.29
C GLU A 54 21.92 -1.30 -1.14
N TRP A 55 23.20 -1.07 -1.40
CA TRP A 55 24.21 -1.11 -0.36
C TRP A 55 23.93 -0.05 0.72
N ALA A 56 23.54 1.17 0.31
CA ALA A 56 23.16 2.24 1.23
C ALA A 56 21.92 1.90 2.08
N ASN A 57 21.00 1.08 1.56
CA ASN A 57 19.80 0.64 2.27
C ASN A 57 20.05 -0.51 3.28
N ARG A 58 21.25 -1.12 3.33
CA ARG A 58 21.51 -2.26 4.24
C ARG A 58 21.16 -2.01 5.72
N PRO A 59 21.46 -0.84 6.32
CA PRO A 59 21.06 -0.55 7.71
C PRO A 59 19.54 -0.48 7.87
N VAL A 60 18.82 0.04 6.86
CA VAL A 60 17.35 0.11 6.82
C VAL A 60 16.77 -1.31 6.76
N VAL A 61 17.31 -2.16 5.88
CA VAL A 61 16.91 -3.57 5.73
C VAL A 61 17.15 -4.36 7.03
N ALA A 62 18.29 -4.17 7.69
CA ALA A 62 18.58 -4.82 8.97
C ALA A 62 17.60 -4.39 10.07
N GLN A 63 17.24 -3.11 10.11
CA GLN A 63 16.28 -2.60 11.09
C GLN A 63 14.85 -3.07 10.80
N LEU A 64 14.45 -3.14 9.52
CA LEU A 64 13.16 -3.73 9.12
C LEU A 64 13.04 -5.18 9.61
N ARG A 65 14.10 -5.98 9.47
CA ARG A 65 14.12 -7.36 9.98
C ARG A 65 13.92 -7.47 11.50
N ALA A 66 14.33 -6.44 12.24
CA ALA A 66 14.21 -6.40 13.69
C ALA A 66 12.86 -5.86 14.19
N GLU A 67 12.16 -5.06 13.38
CA GLU A 67 10.98 -4.30 13.83
C GLU A 67 9.67 -4.68 13.12
N ALA A 68 9.73 -5.23 11.92
CA ALA A 68 8.55 -5.73 11.22
C ALA A 68 8.14 -7.12 11.72
N HIS A 69 6.86 -7.44 11.56
CA HIS A 69 6.29 -8.75 11.81
C HIS A 69 6.11 -9.50 10.50
N PRO A 70 6.96 -10.51 10.20
CA PRO A 70 6.79 -11.33 9.02
C PRO A 70 5.49 -12.14 9.15
N ILE A 71 4.65 -12.11 8.11
CA ILE A 71 3.42 -12.88 8.08
C ILE A 71 3.77 -14.37 8.05
N THR A 72 3.13 -15.14 8.92
CA THR A 72 3.32 -16.60 9.00
C THR A 72 2.10 -17.39 8.52
N GLY A 73 0.95 -16.73 8.37
CA GLY A 73 -0.24 -17.28 7.71
C GLY A 73 -0.21 -17.10 6.20
N SER A 74 -1.38 -16.91 5.62
CA SER A 74 -1.57 -16.61 4.19
C SER A 74 -2.52 -15.42 4.02
N PRO A 75 -2.59 -14.83 2.80
CA PRO A 75 -3.55 -13.77 2.50
C PRO A 75 -5.00 -14.13 2.89
N ALA A 76 -5.43 -15.35 2.57
CA ALA A 76 -6.78 -15.84 2.87
C ALA A 76 -7.00 -16.29 4.33
N ALA A 77 -5.92 -16.50 5.11
CA ALA A 77 -5.99 -16.99 6.49
C ALA A 77 -4.78 -16.56 7.34
N LEU A 78 -4.95 -15.47 8.08
CA LEU A 78 -3.95 -14.96 9.03
C LEU A 78 -3.67 -15.97 10.16
N SER A 79 -2.40 -16.15 10.53
CA SER A 79 -2.04 -17.02 11.66
C SER A 79 -2.45 -16.39 13.00
N PRO A 80 -2.51 -17.17 14.10
CA PRO A 80 -2.71 -16.60 15.43
C PRO A 80 -1.68 -15.52 15.82
N ALA A 81 -0.43 -15.65 15.37
CA ALA A 81 0.63 -14.67 15.62
C ALA A 81 0.37 -13.36 14.84
N ASP A 82 -0.08 -13.48 13.58
CA ASP A 82 -0.43 -12.33 12.74
C ASP A 82 -1.62 -11.57 13.33
N ARG A 83 -2.66 -12.28 13.79
CA ARG A 83 -3.82 -11.69 14.46
C ARG A 83 -3.44 -11.05 15.80
N ALA A 84 -2.56 -11.67 16.58
CA ALA A 84 -2.02 -11.08 17.81
C ALA A 84 -1.27 -9.77 17.52
N HIS A 85 -0.49 -9.71 16.44
CA HIS A 85 0.19 -8.50 16.01
C HIS A 85 -0.80 -7.42 15.55
N LEU A 86 -1.73 -7.74 14.64
CA LEU A 86 -2.77 -6.81 14.18
C LEU A 86 -3.60 -6.23 15.32
N ARG A 87 -3.93 -7.03 16.33
CA ARG A 87 -4.61 -6.55 17.54
C ARG A 87 -3.85 -5.44 18.26
N ARG A 88 -2.52 -5.58 18.37
CA ARG A 88 -1.66 -4.55 18.99
C ARG A 88 -1.62 -3.30 18.12
N LEU A 89 -1.53 -3.46 16.79
CA LEU A 89 -1.54 -2.33 15.85
C LEU A 89 -2.83 -1.51 15.95
N VAL A 90 -3.97 -2.19 15.82
CA VAL A 90 -5.31 -1.57 15.84
C VAL A 90 -5.64 -1.02 17.22
N GLY A 91 -5.29 -1.76 18.28
CA GLY A 91 -5.49 -1.35 19.66
C GLY A 91 -6.94 -0.96 19.97
N GLY A 92 -7.09 0.24 20.55
CA GLY A 92 -8.38 0.81 20.97
C GLY A 92 -9.19 1.47 19.85
N ALA A 93 -8.69 1.52 18.61
CA ALA A 93 -9.31 2.29 17.54
C ALA A 93 -10.78 1.92 17.32
N ARG A 94 -11.62 2.95 17.13
CA ARG A 94 -13.04 2.80 16.82
C ARG A 94 -13.28 2.69 15.31
N VAL A 95 -12.49 3.40 14.52
CA VAL A 95 -12.61 3.46 13.07
C VAL A 95 -11.29 3.00 12.45
N VAL A 96 -11.32 1.97 11.61
CA VAL A 96 -10.14 1.47 10.90
C VAL A 96 -10.26 1.78 9.42
N GLY A 97 -9.41 2.67 8.90
CA GLY A 97 -9.18 2.81 7.47
C GLY A 97 -8.37 1.63 6.95
N LEU A 98 -8.95 0.82 6.08
CA LEU A 98 -8.30 -0.33 5.47
C LEU A 98 -8.00 -0.02 4.01
N GLY A 99 -6.78 0.48 3.78
CA GLY A 99 -6.28 0.90 2.49
C GLY A 99 -6.00 -0.28 1.56
N GLU A 100 -6.12 -0.05 0.25
CA GLU A 100 -5.57 -0.93 -0.77
C GLU A 100 -4.64 -0.18 -1.72
N GLY A 101 -3.46 -0.72 -1.95
CA GLY A 101 -2.55 -0.26 -3.00
C GLY A 101 -3.00 -0.69 -4.40
N SER A 102 -3.93 -1.63 -4.52
CA SER A 102 -4.60 -1.93 -5.79
C SER A 102 -5.98 -2.54 -5.61
N HIS A 103 -6.94 -2.13 -6.45
CA HIS A 103 -8.27 -2.74 -6.51
C HIS A 103 -8.27 -4.15 -7.15
N GLY A 104 -7.17 -4.55 -7.80
CA GLY A 104 -7.12 -5.75 -8.64
C GLY A 104 -6.01 -6.74 -8.29
N SER A 105 -5.42 -6.64 -7.10
CA SER A 105 -4.49 -7.63 -6.57
C SER A 105 -5.24 -8.64 -5.69
N LYS A 106 -5.21 -9.92 -6.06
CA LYS A 106 -5.85 -11.01 -5.33
C LYS A 106 -5.46 -11.02 -3.85
N GLU A 107 -4.17 -11.02 -3.57
CA GLU A 107 -3.62 -11.14 -2.21
C GLU A 107 -3.97 -9.93 -1.36
N ILE A 108 -4.05 -8.72 -1.93
CA ILE A 108 -4.49 -7.53 -1.20
C ILE A 108 -5.95 -7.68 -0.80
N LEU A 109 -6.83 -8.09 -1.72
CA LEU A 109 -8.24 -8.30 -1.42
C LEU A 109 -8.44 -9.43 -0.39
N GLU A 110 -7.69 -10.53 -0.50
CA GLU A 110 -7.71 -11.63 0.46
C GLU A 110 -7.22 -11.19 1.85
N TYR A 111 -6.09 -10.48 1.94
CA TYR A 111 -5.60 -9.93 3.21
C TYR A 111 -6.62 -9.00 3.85
N LYS A 112 -7.20 -8.07 3.06
CA LYS A 112 -8.22 -7.16 3.57
C LYS A 112 -9.46 -7.91 4.05
N ALA A 113 -9.91 -8.93 3.32
CA ALA A 113 -11.00 -9.80 3.76
C ALA A 113 -10.65 -10.51 5.08
N SER A 114 -9.45 -11.07 5.20
CA SER A 114 -8.97 -11.72 6.43
C SER A 114 -8.88 -10.75 7.62
N VAL A 115 -8.43 -9.51 7.39
CA VAL A 115 -8.42 -8.45 8.40
C VAL A 115 -9.84 -8.09 8.81
N VAL A 116 -10.78 -7.95 7.86
CA VAL A 116 -12.20 -7.71 8.19
C VAL A 116 -12.77 -8.81 9.06
N ARG A 117 -12.54 -10.09 8.70
CA ARG A 117 -12.99 -11.25 9.49
C ARG A 117 -12.44 -11.18 10.91
N PHE A 118 -11.14 -10.99 11.05
CA PHE A 118 -10.47 -10.85 12.35
C PHE A 118 -11.05 -9.69 13.18
N LEU A 119 -11.24 -8.52 12.58
CA LEU A 119 -11.76 -7.34 13.28
C LEU A 119 -13.20 -7.57 13.78
N VAL A 120 -14.03 -8.25 12.98
CA VAL A 120 -15.41 -8.58 13.34
C VAL A 120 -15.46 -9.67 14.42
N GLU A 121 -14.73 -10.77 14.22
CA GLU A 121 -14.77 -11.95 15.09
C GLU A 121 -14.09 -11.71 16.45
N GLU A 122 -12.96 -10.98 16.45
CA GLU A 122 -12.07 -10.88 17.62
C GLU A 122 -11.93 -9.46 18.19
N MET A 123 -12.36 -8.40 17.49
CA MET A 123 -12.19 -7.00 17.94
C MET A 123 -13.49 -6.18 18.02
N GLY A 124 -14.64 -6.81 17.80
CA GLY A 124 -15.97 -6.20 17.99
C GLY A 124 -16.35 -5.16 16.93
N PHE A 125 -15.70 -5.17 15.78
CA PHE A 125 -16.13 -4.36 14.63
C PHE A 125 -17.45 -4.93 14.09
N SER A 126 -18.37 -4.04 13.74
CA SER A 126 -19.72 -4.42 13.32
C SER A 126 -20.23 -3.65 12.12
N VAL A 127 -19.43 -2.74 11.56
CA VAL A 127 -19.83 -1.90 10.42
C VAL A 127 -18.71 -1.90 9.40
N LEU A 128 -19.04 -2.14 8.14
CA LEU A 128 -18.13 -2.04 7.01
C LEU A 128 -18.63 -0.98 6.03
N GLY A 129 -17.93 0.15 5.96
CA GLY A 129 -18.09 1.11 4.88
C GLY A 129 -17.31 0.65 3.66
N LEU A 130 -17.90 0.74 2.48
CA LEU A 130 -17.28 0.44 1.20
C LEU A 130 -17.15 1.71 0.34
N GLU A 131 -16.05 1.83 -0.41
CA GLU A 131 -15.82 2.84 -1.44
C GLU A 131 -16.72 2.62 -2.67
N THR A 132 -18.03 2.73 -2.46
CA THR A 132 -19.07 2.73 -3.49
C THR A 132 -20.14 3.72 -3.10
N ALA A 133 -20.85 4.26 -4.09
CA ALA A 133 -21.88 5.26 -3.88
C ALA A 133 -23.11 4.66 -3.18
N ASP A 134 -23.41 3.39 -3.48
CA ASP A 134 -24.52 2.68 -2.86
C ASP A 134 -24.11 1.24 -2.53
N ALA A 135 -24.32 0.84 -1.28
CA ALA A 135 -24.14 -0.52 -0.79
C ALA A 135 -25.44 -1.10 -0.22
N SER A 136 -26.60 -0.51 -0.52
CA SER A 136 -27.92 -0.95 -0.07
C SER A 136 -28.21 -2.40 -0.46
N PHE A 137 -27.89 -2.78 -1.71
CA PHE A 137 -28.02 -4.15 -2.20
C PHE A 137 -27.12 -5.12 -1.42
N ILE A 138 -25.86 -4.75 -1.20
CA ILE A 138 -24.90 -5.56 -0.43
C ILE A 138 -25.37 -5.74 1.01
N ASN A 139 -25.84 -4.65 1.64
CA ASN A 139 -26.36 -4.72 3.00
C ASN A 139 -27.63 -5.57 3.07
N THR A 140 -28.53 -5.46 2.09
CA THR A 140 -29.72 -6.32 2.01
C THR A 140 -29.32 -7.79 1.88
N PHE A 141 -28.37 -8.09 0.98
CA PHE A 141 -27.84 -9.44 0.78
C PHE A 141 -27.29 -10.04 2.09
N ILE A 142 -26.51 -9.29 2.86
CA ILE A 142 -25.93 -9.76 4.14
C ILE A 142 -27.00 -10.09 5.18
N HIS A 143 -28.17 -9.47 5.09
CA HIS A 143 -29.29 -9.70 6.02
C HIS A 143 -30.30 -10.73 5.50
N LEU A 144 -30.06 -11.38 4.36
CA LEU A 144 -30.90 -12.49 3.90
C LEU A 144 -30.67 -13.75 4.77
N ASP A 145 -31.76 -14.43 5.13
CA ASP A 145 -31.70 -15.70 5.86
C ASP A 145 -31.37 -16.90 4.96
N THR A 146 -31.35 -16.70 3.63
CA THR A 146 -31.08 -17.75 2.65
C THR A 146 -29.58 -17.88 2.38
N PRO A 147 -29.00 -19.08 2.42
CA PRO A 147 -27.63 -19.30 1.97
C PRO A 147 -27.49 -18.96 0.48
N MET A 148 -26.63 -17.99 0.17
CA MET A 148 -26.27 -17.62 -1.20
C MET A 148 -24.77 -17.31 -1.26
N ASP A 149 -24.15 -17.58 -2.41
CA ASP A 149 -22.80 -17.06 -2.65
C ASP A 149 -22.82 -15.53 -2.75
N GLY A 150 -21.67 -14.90 -2.52
CA GLY A 150 -21.55 -13.44 -2.58
C GLY A 150 -21.35 -12.87 -3.98
N ALA A 151 -21.46 -13.67 -5.05
CA ALA A 151 -21.12 -13.22 -6.40
C ALA A 151 -22.05 -12.10 -6.88
N ALA A 152 -23.36 -12.24 -6.64
CA ALA A 152 -24.33 -11.21 -6.98
C ALA A 152 -24.05 -9.89 -6.24
N ALA A 153 -23.73 -9.96 -4.94
CA ALA A 153 -23.39 -8.79 -4.14
C ALA A 153 -22.07 -8.14 -4.57
N ALA A 154 -21.08 -8.94 -4.97
CA ALA A 154 -19.79 -8.44 -5.46
C ALA A 154 -19.93 -7.59 -6.74
N GLN A 155 -20.93 -7.89 -7.59
CA GLN A 155 -21.22 -7.08 -8.79
C GLN A 155 -21.57 -5.61 -8.46
N SER A 156 -22.04 -5.31 -7.24
CA SER A 156 -22.37 -3.94 -6.81
C SER A 156 -21.19 -3.17 -6.21
N PHE A 157 -19.98 -3.75 -6.19
CA PHE A 157 -18.79 -3.08 -5.66
C PHE A 157 -17.53 -3.38 -6.51
N LEU A 158 -16.94 -4.56 -6.28
CA LEU A 158 -15.77 -5.04 -6.99
C LEU A 158 -16.07 -6.49 -7.40
N PRO A 159 -16.32 -6.75 -8.70
CA PRO A 159 -16.82 -8.04 -9.18
C PRO A 159 -15.70 -9.07 -9.25
N THR A 160 -15.18 -9.49 -8.10
CA THR A 160 -14.11 -10.49 -7.99
C THR A 160 -14.49 -11.61 -7.03
N ARG A 161 -13.88 -12.78 -7.20
CA ARG A 161 -14.13 -13.94 -6.33
C ARG A 161 -13.72 -13.69 -4.89
N GLU A 162 -12.68 -12.89 -4.66
CA GLU A 162 -12.19 -12.53 -3.33
C GLU A 162 -13.25 -11.72 -2.57
N ILE A 163 -13.87 -10.74 -3.23
CA ILE A 163 -14.94 -9.92 -2.67
C ILE A 163 -16.22 -10.74 -2.49
N ALA A 164 -16.59 -11.58 -3.46
CA ALA A 164 -17.70 -12.51 -3.32
C ALA A 164 -17.51 -13.45 -2.11
N GLY A 165 -16.29 -13.94 -1.89
CA GLY A 165 -15.93 -14.76 -0.73
C GLY A 165 -16.04 -14.01 0.60
N LEU A 166 -15.70 -12.72 0.64
CA LEU A 166 -15.91 -11.87 1.82
C LEU A 166 -17.41 -11.68 2.09
N LEU A 167 -18.18 -11.24 1.09
CA LEU A 167 -19.60 -10.93 1.26
C LEU A 167 -20.42 -12.18 1.60
N GLY A 168 -20.12 -13.32 0.98
CA GLY A 168 -20.72 -14.61 1.34
C GLY A 168 -20.41 -15.02 2.77
N TRP A 169 -19.16 -14.83 3.23
CA TRP A 169 -18.81 -15.04 4.63
C TRP A 169 -19.56 -14.09 5.58
N MET A 170 -19.75 -12.82 5.21
CA MET A 170 -20.48 -11.86 6.05
C MET A 170 -21.95 -12.25 6.23
N ALA A 171 -22.63 -12.66 5.15
CA ALA A 171 -24.02 -13.16 5.21
C ALA A 171 -24.12 -14.41 6.09
N GLU A 172 -23.19 -15.35 5.92
CA GLU A 172 -23.12 -16.56 6.73
C GLU A 172 -22.86 -16.26 8.22
N HIS A 173 -21.89 -15.38 8.51
CA HIS A 173 -21.56 -14.95 9.87
C HIS A 173 -22.76 -14.32 10.55
N ARG A 174 -23.47 -13.42 9.84
CA ARG A 174 -24.68 -12.79 10.36
C ARG A 174 -25.77 -13.81 10.68
N ARG A 175 -26.00 -14.79 9.80
CA ARG A 175 -26.99 -15.86 10.01
C ARG A 175 -26.67 -16.73 11.22
N ARG A 176 -25.39 -17.06 11.44
CA ARG A 176 -24.94 -17.83 12.63
C ARG A 176 -24.94 -17.01 13.91
N HIS A 177 -24.86 -15.69 13.81
CA HIS A 177 -24.78 -14.77 14.94
C HIS A 177 -25.85 -13.67 14.85
N PRO A 178 -27.16 -14.00 14.85
CA PRO A 178 -28.22 -13.03 14.59
C PRO A 178 -28.29 -11.89 15.61
N ARG A 179 -27.73 -12.09 16.82
CA ARG A 179 -27.62 -11.08 17.88
C ARG A 179 -26.39 -10.17 17.75
N ARG A 180 -25.45 -10.48 16.86
CA ARG A 180 -24.27 -9.64 16.60
C ARG A 180 -24.54 -8.81 15.34
N PRO A 181 -24.67 -7.49 15.46
CA PRO A 181 -24.98 -6.67 14.30
C PRO A 181 -23.78 -6.66 13.34
N LEU A 182 -24.06 -6.74 12.04
CA LEU A 182 -23.09 -6.60 10.97
C LEU A 182 -23.77 -5.88 9.81
N ASP A 183 -23.35 -4.64 9.55
CA ASP A 183 -23.97 -3.77 8.56
C ASP A 183 -22.94 -3.22 7.58
N VAL A 184 -23.42 -2.95 6.37
CA VAL A 184 -22.64 -2.36 5.28
C VAL A 184 -23.27 -1.04 4.83
N PHE A 185 -22.44 -0.07 4.46
CA PHE A 185 -22.88 1.18 3.84
C PHE A 185 -21.89 1.63 2.76
N GLY A 186 -22.38 2.38 1.79
CA GLY A 186 -21.56 3.07 0.78
C GLY A 186 -21.30 4.50 1.21
N PHE A 187 -20.11 5.03 0.90
CA PHE A 187 -19.77 6.42 1.20
C PHE A 187 -19.17 7.18 0.01
N ASP A 188 -19.09 6.57 -1.18
CA ASP A 188 -18.60 7.29 -2.35
C ASP A 188 -19.66 8.27 -2.88
N VAL A 189 -19.22 9.23 -3.69
CA VAL A 189 -20.12 10.13 -4.39
C VAL A 189 -20.52 9.52 -5.73
N PRO A 190 -21.82 9.39 -6.01
CA PRO A 190 -22.27 9.01 -7.34
C PRO A 190 -21.76 10.02 -8.38
N SER A 191 -21.31 9.56 -9.54
CA SER A 191 -20.95 10.44 -10.67
C SER A 191 -22.13 11.23 -11.26
N TYR A 192 -23.34 11.06 -10.73
CA TYR A 192 -24.56 11.69 -11.21
C TYR A 192 -24.44 13.23 -11.18
N GLY A 193 -24.50 13.83 -12.38
CA GLY A 193 -24.36 15.27 -12.59
C GLY A 193 -22.93 15.73 -12.97
N LEU A 194 -21.94 14.85 -12.89
CA LEU A 194 -20.59 15.11 -13.37
C LEU A 194 -20.40 14.65 -14.82
N ASP A 195 -21.20 13.74 -15.36
CA ASP A 195 -21.06 13.30 -16.77
C ASP A 195 -21.26 14.41 -17.80
N GLU A 196 -21.95 15.51 -17.45
CA GLU A 196 -22.07 16.68 -18.32
C GLU A 196 -20.99 17.74 -18.08
N ARG A 197 -20.51 17.91 -16.83
CA ARG A 197 -19.53 18.94 -16.45
C ARG A 197 -18.07 18.45 -16.42
N ALA A 198 -17.85 17.15 -16.22
CA ALA A 198 -16.55 16.48 -16.27
C ALA A 198 -16.09 16.17 -17.71
N ARG A 199 -16.89 16.53 -18.73
CA ARG A 199 -16.42 16.61 -20.12
C ARG A 199 -15.42 17.74 -20.33
N ASP A 200 -15.42 18.75 -19.45
CA ASP A 200 -14.40 19.80 -19.42
C ASP A 200 -13.44 19.59 -18.22
N VAL A 201 -12.17 19.93 -18.44
CA VAL A 201 -11.06 19.79 -17.50
C VAL A 201 -11.41 20.43 -16.15
N ARG A 202 -12.09 21.57 -16.14
CA ARG A 202 -12.47 22.28 -14.91
C ARG A 202 -13.43 21.47 -14.03
N GLY A 203 -14.41 20.78 -14.61
CA GLY A 203 -15.35 19.96 -13.86
C GLY A 203 -14.69 18.71 -13.29
N TRP A 204 -13.80 18.08 -14.07
CA TRP A 204 -12.99 16.95 -13.60
C TRP A 204 -12.05 17.35 -12.46
N LEU A 205 -11.34 18.48 -12.57
CA LEU A 205 -10.49 19.02 -11.49
C LEU A 205 -11.31 19.34 -10.23
N THR A 206 -12.52 19.88 -10.39
CA THR A 206 -13.42 20.18 -9.26
C THR A 206 -13.84 18.89 -8.55
N HIS A 207 -14.24 17.86 -9.30
CA HIS A 207 -14.59 16.55 -8.75
C HIS A 207 -13.43 15.94 -7.95
N LEU A 208 -12.21 15.95 -8.50
CA LEU A 208 -11.04 15.43 -7.79
C LEU A 208 -10.76 16.17 -6.48
N ARG A 209 -11.06 17.47 -6.41
CA ARG A 209 -10.87 18.27 -5.18
C ARG A 209 -11.95 18.01 -4.14
N THR A 210 -13.17 17.67 -4.56
CA THR A 210 -14.33 17.55 -3.66
C THR A 210 -14.69 16.12 -3.28
N ARG A 211 -14.38 15.12 -4.10
CA ARG A 211 -14.76 13.71 -3.91
C ARG A 211 -14.41 13.22 -2.50
N ASP A 212 -13.16 13.34 -2.09
CA ASP A 212 -12.69 12.86 -0.78
C ASP A 212 -13.31 13.60 0.40
N ARG A 213 -13.61 14.90 0.25
CA ARG A 213 -14.33 15.64 1.27
C ARG A 213 -15.76 15.13 1.42
N LEU A 214 -16.46 14.93 0.30
CA LEU A 214 -17.84 14.44 0.31
C LEU A 214 -17.91 12.99 0.81
N MET A 215 -16.93 12.16 0.45
CA MET A 215 -16.76 10.82 1.01
C MET A 215 -16.59 10.86 2.53
N ALA A 216 -15.78 11.79 3.04
CA ALA A 216 -15.61 11.97 4.48
C ALA A 216 -16.89 12.42 5.16
N GLU A 217 -17.60 13.41 4.60
CA GLU A 217 -18.87 13.90 5.13
C GLU A 217 -19.93 12.78 5.16
N SER A 218 -20.01 11.97 4.10
CA SER A 218 -20.89 10.80 4.03
C SER A 218 -20.53 9.74 5.09
N ALA A 219 -19.26 9.33 5.15
CA ALA A 219 -18.79 8.34 6.11
C ALA A 219 -18.99 8.81 7.57
N ILE A 220 -18.66 10.05 7.90
CA ILE A 220 -18.89 10.62 9.23
C ILE A 220 -20.39 10.66 9.53
N GLY A 221 -21.21 11.12 8.59
CA GLY A 221 -22.66 11.19 8.75
C GLY A 221 -23.32 9.83 9.02
N GLU A 222 -22.90 8.76 8.35
CA GLU A 222 -23.39 7.40 8.62
C GLU A 222 -22.93 6.90 10.00
N LEU A 223 -21.64 7.09 10.31
CA LEU A 223 -21.05 6.65 11.58
C LEU A 223 -21.63 7.36 12.80
N GLU A 224 -22.09 8.60 12.67
CA GLU A 224 -22.65 9.38 13.77
C GLU A 224 -24.16 9.22 13.93
N ARG A 225 -24.90 9.08 12.82
CA ARG A 225 -26.37 9.04 12.88
C ARG A 225 -26.91 7.63 12.97
N ARG A 226 -26.43 6.72 12.10
CA ARG A 226 -26.97 5.36 11.98
C ARG A 226 -26.17 4.35 12.79
N PHE A 227 -24.85 4.56 12.88
CA PHE A 227 -23.94 3.61 13.52
C PHE A 227 -23.22 4.18 14.75
N ALA A 228 -23.88 5.12 15.44
CA ALA A 228 -23.33 5.79 16.62
C ALA A 228 -22.79 4.78 17.64
N GLY A 229 -21.57 5.01 18.12
CA GLY A 229 -20.90 4.15 19.12
C GLY A 229 -20.38 2.81 18.60
N ARG A 230 -20.72 2.39 17.38
CA ARG A 230 -20.20 1.15 16.79
C ARG A 230 -18.78 1.32 16.27
N ARG A 231 -18.04 0.22 16.26
CA ARG A 231 -16.72 0.11 15.65
C ARG A 231 -16.84 -0.21 14.17
N ALA A 232 -16.14 0.54 13.33
CA ALA A 232 -16.31 0.54 11.88
C ALA A 232 -15.00 0.36 11.12
N ILE A 233 -15.09 -0.34 9.99
CA ILE A 233 -14.01 -0.53 9.02
C ILE A 233 -14.38 0.30 7.79
N ILE A 234 -13.46 1.11 7.29
CA ILE A 234 -13.60 1.93 6.09
C ILE A 234 -12.70 1.34 5.02
N TRP A 235 -13.29 0.57 4.10
CA TRP A 235 -12.60 -0.05 2.98
C TRP A 235 -12.51 0.92 1.81
N ALA A 236 -11.31 1.37 1.50
CA ALA A 236 -11.06 2.22 0.33
C ALA A 236 -9.61 2.07 -0.14
N HIS A 237 -9.29 2.71 -1.26
CA HIS A 237 -7.92 2.84 -1.75
C HIS A 237 -7.02 3.62 -0.77
N ASN A 238 -5.70 3.33 -0.77
CA ASN A 238 -4.71 4.00 0.08
C ASN A 238 -4.80 5.54 0.00
N SER A 239 -5.02 6.05 -1.21
CA SER A 239 -5.14 7.49 -1.48
C SER A 239 -6.26 8.17 -0.70
N HIS A 240 -7.34 7.44 -0.39
CA HIS A 240 -8.51 7.93 0.31
C HIS A 240 -8.36 7.80 1.82
N VAL A 241 -7.87 6.67 2.32
CA VAL A 241 -7.71 6.45 3.77
C VAL A 241 -6.50 7.17 4.37
N ALA A 242 -5.56 7.66 3.56
CA ALA A 242 -4.39 8.38 4.05
C ALA A 242 -4.77 9.63 4.87
N PHE A 243 -3.94 10.01 5.85
CA PHE A 243 -4.14 11.21 6.66
C PHE A 243 -2.86 12.07 6.73
N PRO A 244 -2.36 12.62 5.60
CA PRO A 244 -1.09 13.35 5.58
C PRO A 244 -1.01 14.43 6.67
N ARG A 245 -0.11 14.24 7.65
CA ARG A 245 0.14 15.22 8.73
C ARG A 245 0.75 16.50 8.21
N LYS A 246 1.60 16.38 7.19
CA LYS A 246 2.24 17.49 6.46
C LYS A 246 1.73 17.47 5.02
N ARG A 247 1.28 18.61 4.51
CA ARG A 247 0.85 18.78 3.12
C ARG A 247 2.05 18.97 2.18
N LEU A 248 2.98 18.01 2.19
CA LEU A 248 4.23 18.10 1.42
C LEU A 248 4.02 17.74 -0.06
N PHE A 249 3.03 16.90 -0.39
CA PHE A 249 2.74 16.49 -1.77
C PHE A 249 1.22 16.32 -1.99
N PRO A 250 0.68 16.71 -3.17
CA PRO A 250 -0.68 16.40 -3.56
C PRO A 250 -0.90 14.88 -3.57
N PRO A 251 -2.07 14.37 -3.14
CA PRO A 251 -2.32 12.93 -3.18
C PRO A 251 -2.50 12.45 -4.62
N GLY A 252 -1.55 11.66 -5.13
CA GLY A 252 -1.62 10.96 -6.41
C GLY A 252 -0.68 11.53 -7.48
N LEU A 253 -0.07 10.67 -8.29
CA LEU A 253 0.87 11.08 -9.34
C LEU A 253 0.23 12.06 -10.34
N LEU A 254 -1.00 11.74 -10.78
CA LEU A 254 -1.75 12.55 -11.73
C LEU A 254 -2.25 13.87 -11.11
N GLN A 255 -2.78 13.84 -9.88
CA GLN A 255 -3.12 15.07 -9.14
C GLN A 255 -1.88 15.96 -8.94
N GLY A 256 -0.74 15.37 -8.58
CA GLY A 256 0.52 16.07 -8.40
C GLY A 256 1.01 16.75 -9.68
N MET A 257 1.00 16.03 -10.80
CA MET A 257 1.34 16.58 -12.12
C MET A 257 0.40 17.71 -12.56
N LEU A 258 -0.87 17.65 -12.16
CA LEU A 258 -1.88 18.64 -12.53
C LEU A 258 -2.07 19.74 -11.47
N GLY A 259 -1.23 19.78 -10.42
CA GLY A 259 -1.33 20.78 -9.35
C GLY A 259 -2.64 20.74 -8.57
N VAL A 260 -3.28 19.57 -8.51
CA VAL A 260 -4.56 19.37 -7.81
C VAL A 260 -4.29 19.01 -6.37
N GLU A 261 -4.32 20.01 -5.49
CA GLU A 261 -4.42 19.74 -4.06
C GLU A 261 -5.81 19.19 -3.73
N ALA A 262 -5.91 17.87 -3.60
CA ALA A 262 -7.02 17.21 -2.95
C ALA A 262 -6.61 16.82 -1.52
N THR A 263 -7.53 16.92 -0.56
CA THR A 263 -7.27 16.43 0.81
C THR A 263 -7.90 15.04 0.93
N PRO A 264 -7.13 13.99 1.26
CA PRO A 264 -7.66 12.65 1.43
C PRO A 264 -8.80 12.57 2.44
N MET A 265 -9.75 11.66 2.21
CA MET A 265 -10.86 11.40 3.14
C MET A 265 -10.34 11.11 4.56
N GLY A 266 -9.27 10.33 4.68
CA GLY A 266 -8.65 9.93 5.94
C GLY A 266 -8.14 11.10 6.76
N TRP A 267 -7.75 12.22 6.14
CA TRP A 267 -7.40 13.43 6.89
C TRP A 267 -8.59 13.97 7.67
N TYR A 268 -9.78 14.04 7.06
CA TYR A 268 -11.00 14.50 7.74
C TYR A 268 -11.45 13.50 8.82
N LEU A 269 -11.35 12.19 8.54
CA LEU A 269 -11.61 11.16 9.55
C LEU A 269 -10.65 11.27 10.74
N ARG A 270 -9.37 11.58 10.49
CA ARG A 270 -8.38 11.85 11.54
C ARG A 270 -8.72 13.09 12.34
N GLN A 271 -9.16 14.18 11.71
CA GLN A 271 -9.62 15.37 12.44
C GLN A 271 -10.82 15.05 13.34
N ARG A 272 -11.74 14.21 12.86
CA ARG A 272 -12.98 13.91 13.57
C ARG A 272 -12.81 12.93 14.73
N TYR A 273 -11.98 11.92 14.54
CA TYR A 273 -11.83 10.79 15.48
C TYR A 273 -10.47 10.75 16.20
N GLY A 274 -9.52 11.62 15.85
CA GLY A 274 -8.23 11.70 16.52
C GLY A 274 -7.49 10.36 16.52
N SER A 275 -7.07 9.89 17.70
CA SER A 275 -6.43 8.58 17.87
C SER A 275 -7.35 7.38 17.67
N ASP A 276 -8.67 7.57 17.64
CA ASP A 276 -9.63 6.48 17.42
C ASP A 276 -9.76 6.09 15.94
N TYR A 277 -9.17 6.88 15.03
CA TYR A 277 -8.96 6.48 13.65
C TYR A 277 -7.61 5.77 13.52
N PHE A 278 -7.57 4.59 12.91
CA PHE A 278 -6.33 3.86 12.62
C PHE A 278 -6.29 3.50 11.15
N VAL A 279 -5.13 3.64 10.49
CA VAL A 279 -5.00 3.26 9.06
C VAL A 279 -3.94 2.21 8.84
N LEU A 280 -4.40 1.10 8.26
CA LEU A 280 -3.56 0.07 7.68
C LEU A 280 -3.55 0.23 6.17
N ALA A 281 -2.42 0.63 5.60
CA ALA A 281 -2.21 0.67 4.16
C ALA A 281 -1.65 -0.65 3.64
N THR A 282 -1.82 -0.92 2.35
CA THR A 282 -1.13 -2.04 1.68
C THR A 282 -0.25 -1.56 0.53
N THR A 283 0.87 -2.22 0.30
CA THR A 283 1.71 -2.00 -0.90
C THR A 283 2.30 -3.33 -1.33
N PHE A 284 2.82 -3.40 -2.55
CA PHE A 284 3.34 -4.64 -3.11
C PHE A 284 4.64 -4.44 -3.88
N HIS A 285 5.42 -5.52 -4.05
CA HIS A 285 6.68 -5.45 -4.78
C HIS A 285 6.58 -5.76 -6.26
N SER A 286 6.01 -6.90 -6.65
CA SER A 286 5.97 -7.34 -8.05
C SER A 286 4.78 -8.24 -8.31
N GLY A 287 4.55 -8.60 -9.58
CA GLY A 287 3.56 -9.61 -9.94
C GLY A 287 2.58 -9.12 -10.99
N THR A 288 1.30 -9.41 -10.79
CA THR A 288 0.22 -8.97 -11.70
C THR A 288 -0.96 -8.36 -10.95
N VAL A 289 -1.73 -7.54 -11.67
CA VAL A 289 -2.99 -6.93 -11.23
C VAL A 289 -4.04 -7.01 -12.33
N TRP A 290 -5.30 -7.12 -11.95
CA TRP A 290 -6.42 -6.86 -12.86
C TRP A 290 -6.73 -5.37 -12.87
N ALA A 291 -6.69 -4.72 -14.03
CA ALA A 291 -6.96 -3.28 -14.13
C ALA A 291 -7.53 -2.91 -15.50
N VAL A 292 -8.07 -1.70 -15.61
CA VAL A 292 -8.48 -1.13 -16.90
C VAL A 292 -7.30 -0.40 -17.52
N LYS A 293 -6.90 -0.77 -18.73
CA LYS A 293 -5.85 -0.06 -19.48
C LYS A 293 -6.34 1.34 -19.85
N ALA A 294 -5.53 2.35 -19.58
CA ALA A 294 -5.83 3.73 -19.96
C ALA A 294 -5.97 3.94 -21.48
N THR A 295 -5.26 3.13 -22.28
CA THR A 295 -5.13 3.30 -23.74
C THR A 295 -6.39 2.91 -24.50
N ASP A 296 -6.97 1.77 -24.17
CA ASP A 296 -8.09 1.16 -24.92
C ASP A 296 -9.31 0.88 -24.02
N ARG A 297 -9.23 1.23 -22.72
CA ARG A 297 -10.24 0.99 -21.70
C ARG A 297 -10.64 -0.48 -21.54
N THR A 298 -9.77 -1.40 -21.96
CA THR A 298 -10.01 -2.83 -21.79
C THR A 298 -9.60 -3.31 -20.40
N PRO A 299 -10.44 -4.09 -19.71
CA PRO A 299 -10.02 -4.86 -18.54
C PRO A 299 -8.95 -5.87 -18.96
N SER A 300 -7.83 -5.94 -18.24
CA SER A 300 -6.72 -6.84 -18.58
C SER A 300 -5.89 -7.18 -17.34
N ILE A 301 -5.20 -8.32 -17.41
CA ILE A 301 -4.13 -8.65 -16.48
C ILE A 301 -2.89 -7.84 -16.89
N MET A 302 -2.39 -7.00 -15.98
CA MET A 302 -1.25 -6.13 -16.19
C MET A 302 -0.06 -6.59 -15.36
N PRO A 303 1.15 -6.68 -15.96
CA PRO A 303 2.36 -6.99 -15.22
C PRO A 303 2.83 -5.78 -14.41
N LEU A 304 3.33 -6.04 -13.22
CA LEU A 304 3.99 -5.08 -12.36
C LEU A 304 5.48 -5.38 -12.38
N SER A 305 6.26 -4.41 -12.87
CA SER A 305 7.71 -4.52 -12.84
C SER A 305 8.21 -4.57 -11.40
N PRO A 306 9.28 -5.34 -11.11
CA PRO A 306 9.94 -5.30 -9.82
C PRO A 306 10.38 -3.88 -9.45
N ALA A 307 10.54 -3.64 -8.16
CA ALA A 307 10.91 -2.32 -7.66
C ALA A 307 12.24 -1.83 -8.23
N LEU A 308 12.32 -0.53 -8.52
CA LEU A 308 13.58 0.11 -8.87
C LEU A 308 14.54 0.07 -7.66
N PRO A 309 15.84 -0.17 -7.87
CA PRO A 309 16.80 -0.18 -6.78
C PRO A 309 16.81 1.11 -5.97
N GLY A 310 16.96 0.99 -4.65
CA GLY A 310 16.96 2.15 -3.75
C GLY A 310 15.58 2.66 -3.31
N THR A 311 14.49 2.15 -3.90
CA THR A 311 13.12 2.49 -3.47
C THR A 311 12.73 1.75 -2.18
N ALA A 312 11.66 2.21 -1.52
CA ALA A 312 11.10 1.53 -0.35
C ALA A 312 10.70 0.09 -0.62
N ILE A 313 10.09 -0.13 -1.77
CA ILE A 313 9.61 -1.44 -2.18
C ILE A 313 10.78 -2.42 -2.36
N SER A 314 11.92 -1.97 -2.88
CA SER A 314 13.12 -2.82 -2.97
C SER A 314 13.70 -3.14 -1.59
N ALA A 315 13.76 -2.16 -0.69
CA ALA A 315 14.22 -2.39 0.68
C ALA A 315 13.32 -3.36 1.45
N PHE A 316 12.00 -3.26 1.25
CA PHE A 316 11.01 -4.18 1.83
C PHE A 316 11.17 -5.61 1.30
N HIS A 317 11.34 -5.76 -0.02
CA HIS A 317 11.63 -7.05 -0.64
C HIS A 317 12.91 -7.68 -0.07
N GLN A 318 13.99 -6.92 0.05
CA GLN A 318 15.26 -7.42 0.60
C GLN A 318 15.19 -7.81 2.08
N ALA A 319 14.28 -7.21 2.86
CA ALA A 319 14.15 -7.51 4.27
C ALA A 319 13.71 -8.95 4.50
N PHE A 320 12.69 -9.44 3.81
CA PHE A 320 12.18 -10.78 4.06
C PHE A 320 11.99 -11.64 2.82
N GLY A 321 11.78 -11.05 1.64
CA GLY A 321 11.34 -11.78 0.44
C GLY A 321 9.98 -12.46 0.64
N GLN A 322 9.16 -11.91 1.54
CA GLN A 322 7.82 -12.39 1.91
C GLN A 322 7.02 -11.24 2.54
N ASP A 323 5.73 -11.50 2.78
CA ASP A 323 4.79 -10.52 3.31
C ASP A 323 5.08 -10.19 4.78
N PHE A 324 4.83 -8.94 5.18
CA PHE A 324 5.03 -8.50 6.56
C PHE A 324 4.15 -7.30 6.94
N LEU A 325 3.92 -7.15 8.24
CA LEU A 325 3.30 -5.98 8.86
C LEU A 325 4.37 -5.09 9.50
N LEU A 326 4.17 -3.78 9.45
CA LEU A 326 5.05 -2.80 10.05
C LEU A 326 4.25 -1.70 10.75
N ASP A 327 4.50 -1.50 12.05
CA ASP A 327 3.98 -0.37 12.80
C ASP A 327 4.82 0.88 12.51
N LEU A 328 4.27 1.83 11.78
CA LEU A 328 4.98 3.06 11.41
C LEU A 328 5.08 4.04 12.58
N ARG A 329 4.32 3.82 13.65
CA ARG A 329 4.32 4.66 14.87
C ARG A 329 5.35 4.21 15.89
N ALA A 330 5.80 2.96 15.80
CA ALA A 330 6.66 2.32 16.81
C ALA A 330 8.10 2.05 16.31
N VAL A 331 8.48 2.62 15.16
CA VAL A 331 9.85 2.52 14.65
C VAL A 331 10.82 3.16 15.65
N ARG A 332 11.95 2.51 15.91
CA ARG A 332 12.90 3.00 16.92
C ARG A 332 13.41 4.41 16.60
N PRO A 333 13.30 5.38 17.54
CA PRO A 333 13.81 6.73 17.36
C PRO A 333 15.32 6.76 17.09
N GLY A 334 15.76 7.61 16.18
CA GLY A 334 17.14 7.75 15.72
C GLY A 334 17.65 6.60 14.85
N SER A 335 16.84 5.58 14.58
CA SER A 335 17.27 4.44 13.75
C SER A 335 17.44 4.84 12.28
N PRO A 336 18.23 4.07 11.50
CA PRO A 336 18.29 4.26 10.05
C PRO A 336 16.91 4.18 9.39
N LEU A 337 16.04 3.30 9.89
CA LEU A 337 14.69 3.12 9.37
C LEU A 337 13.81 4.35 9.58
N GLU A 338 13.81 4.92 10.78
CA GLU A 338 13.02 6.12 11.09
C GLU A 338 13.42 7.29 10.17
N ASN A 339 14.73 7.59 10.11
CA ASN A 339 15.26 8.66 9.28
C ASN A 339 14.94 8.47 7.78
N TRP A 340 14.92 7.22 7.35
CA TRP A 340 14.59 6.85 5.98
C TRP A 340 13.09 7.02 5.68
N MET A 341 12.21 6.62 6.60
CA MET A 341 10.76 6.74 6.45
C MET A 341 10.23 8.17 6.54
N GLN A 342 10.96 9.06 7.22
CA GLN A 342 10.62 10.49 7.29
C GLN A 342 10.85 11.23 5.96
N ARG A 343 11.46 10.57 4.97
CA ARG A 343 11.66 11.11 3.62
C ARG A 343 10.60 10.55 2.68
N PRO A 344 10.30 11.23 1.55
CA PRO A 344 9.42 10.68 0.54
C PRO A 344 9.95 9.35 0.00
N GLN A 345 9.14 8.32 0.15
CA GLN A 345 9.38 6.97 -0.34
C GLN A 345 8.42 6.66 -1.48
N LEU A 346 8.92 5.97 -2.51
CA LEU A 346 8.07 5.48 -3.60
C LEU A 346 7.46 4.13 -3.19
N ILE A 347 6.14 4.04 -3.17
CA ILE A 347 5.37 2.80 -2.98
C ILE A 347 4.55 2.48 -4.22
N HIS A 348 4.16 1.21 -4.41
CA HIS A 348 3.33 0.84 -5.55
C HIS A 348 1.87 1.15 -5.25
N GLU A 349 1.20 1.74 -6.24
CA GLU A 349 -0.20 2.10 -6.17
C GLU A 349 -0.83 2.03 -7.58
N VAL A 350 -1.85 1.18 -7.73
CA VAL A 350 -2.62 0.98 -8.96
C VAL A 350 -4.10 1.07 -8.63
N ALA A 351 -4.67 2.25 -8.86
CA ALA A 351 -6.12 2.47 -8.77
C ALA A 351 -6.86 1.77 -9.93
N SER A 352 -8.02 2.26 -10.33
CA SER A 352 -8.84 1.66 -11.38
C SER A 352 -8.24 1.72 -12.80
N VAL A 353 -7.32 2.65 -13.04
CA VAL A 353 -6.69 2.89 -14.34
C VAL A 353 -5.21 2.57 -14.28
N TYR A 354 -4.77 1.68 -15.17
CA TYR A 354 -3.36 1.38 -15.39
C TYR A 354 -2.84 2.18 -16.58
N LEU A 355 -1.77 2.96 -16.38
CA LEU A 355 -1.08 3.70 -17.44
C LEU A 355 0.11 2.85 -17.94
N PRO A 356 0.03 2.26 -19.14
CA PRO A 356 1.18 1.57 -19.71
C PRO A 356 2.39 2.50 -19.78
N TYR A 357 3.59 1.95 -19.51
CA TYR A 357 4.89 2.63 -19.60
C TYR A 357 5.24 3.63 -18.48
N LEU A 358 4.32 3.92 -17.55
CA LEU A 358 4.65 4.68 -16.34
C LEU A 358 4.73 3.72 -15.14
N PRO A 359 5.79 3.80 -14.32
CA PRO A 359 5.82 3.05 -13.06
C PRO A 359 4.62 3.45 -12.19
N PRO A 360 3.86 2.50 -11.64
CA PRO A 360 2.73 2.78 -10.76
C PRO A 360 3.23 3.15 -9.36
N LEU A 361 4.12 4.15 -9.29
CA LEU A 361 4.81 4.55 -8.07
C LEU A 361 4.20 5.85 -7.54
N ARG A 362 4.00 5.90 -6.23
CA ARG A 362 3.53 7.08 -5.52
C ARG A 362 4.53 7.50 -4.45
N PRO A 363 4.96 8.77 -4.41
CA PRO A 363 5.71 9.31 -3.30
C PRO A 363 4.82 9.49 -2.07
N VAL A 364 5.24 8.93 -0.93
CA VAL A 364 4.59 9.09 0.37
C VAL A 364 5.64 9.24 1.47
N VAL A 365 5.35 10.05 2.48
CA VAL A 365 6.08 9.99 3.76
C VAL A 365 5.31 9.02 4.64
N LEU A 366 5.75 7.76 4.70
CA LEU A 366 4.98 6.65 5.27
C LEU A 366 4.32 6.97 6.63
N PRO A 367 5.05 7.39 7.68
CA PRO A 367 4.48 7.67 9.00
C PRO A 367 3.63 8.96 9.05
N ASP A 368 3.69 9.81 8.03
CA ASP A 368 2.82 10.98 7.93
C ASP A 368 1.47 10.63 7.28
N TYR A 369 1.40 9.53 6.50
CA TYR A 369 0.21 9.15 5.72
C TYR A 369 -0.57 8.00 6.37
N PHE A 370 0.11 7.08 7.07
CA PHE A 370 -0.46 5.84 7.59
C PHE A 370 0.06 5.51 9.00
N ASP A 371 -0.70 4.71 9.76
CA ASP A 371 -0.25 4.21 11.08
C ASP A 371 0.52 2.89 10.96
N ALA A 372 0.11 2.04 10.01
CA ALA A 372 0.77 0.77 9.74
C ALA A 372 0.74 0.45 8.24
N LEU A 373 1.65 -0.45 7.84
CA LEU A 373 1.77 -0.94 6.47
C LEU A 373 1.77 -2.47 6.46
N LEU A 374 0.98 -3.05 5.55
CA LEU A 374 1.11 -4.43 5.13
C LEU A 374 1.80 -4.46 3.76
N PHE A 375 2.99 -5.04 3.71
CA PHE A 375 3.74 -5.25 2.48
C PHE A 375 3.47 -6.65 1.93
N ILE A 376 3.22 -6.75 0.63
CA ILE A 376 3.01 -8.00 -0.11
C ILE A 376 4.16 -8.18 -1.12
N ASP A 377 4.88 -9.29 -1.05
CA ASP A 377 6.06 -9.48 -1.92
C ASP A 377 5.68 -9.72 -3.38
N LYS A 378 4.63 -10.52 -3.59
CA LYS A 378 4.13 -10.89 -4.91
C LYS A 378 2.62 -10.84 -4.95
N THR A 379 2.09 -10.21 -5.99
CA THR A 379 0.66 -10.22 -6.26
C THR A 379 0.32 -11.00 -7.52
N THR A 380 -0.90 -11.52 -7.56
CA THR A 380 -1.56 -12.02 -8.74
C THR A 380 -2.81 -11.21 -9.03
N ALA A 381 -3.25 -11.19 -10.28
CA ALA A 381 -4.47 -10.52 -10.67
C ALA A 381 -5.70 -11.13 -9.98
N ALA A 382 -6.56 -10.27 -9.44
CA ALA A 382 -7.83 -10.66 -8.85
C ALA A 382 -8.70 -11.43 -9.86
N GLU A 383 -9.43 -12.42 -9.36
CA GLU A 383 -10.24 -13.29 -10.20
C GLU A 383 -11.59 -12.64 -10.50
N ALA A 384 -11.69 -11.93 -11.62
CA ALA A 384 -12.91 -11.26 -12.06
C ALA A 384 -14.09 -12.24 -12.24
N ILE A 385 -15.27 -11.83 -11.80
CA ILE A 385 -16.55 -12.52 -12.02
C ILE A 385 -17.15 -11.94 -13.30
N PRO A 386 -17.41 -12.75 -14.34
CA PRO A 386 -18.06 -12.27 -15.55
C PRO A 386 -19.41 -11.63 -15.23
N THR A 387 -19.70 -10.48 -15.82
CA THR A 387 -21.04 -9.91 -15.79
C THR A 387 -21.98 -10.84 -16.57
N PRO A 388 -23.13 -11.24 -16.01
CA PRO A 388 -24.14 -11.95 -16.78
C PRO A 388 -24.52 -11.14 -18.04
N PRO A 389 -24.79 -11.81 -19.18
CA PRO A 389 -25.14 -11.16 -20.44
C PRO A 389 -26.43 -10.35 -20.39
#